data_AF-A0AA43QFE7-F1
#
_entry.id   AF-A0AA43QFE7-F1
#
_cell.length_a   1.000
_cell.length_b   1.000
_cell.length_c   1.000
_cell.angle_alpha   90.00
_cell.angle_beta   90.00
_cell.angle_gamma   90.00
#
_symmetry.space_group_name_H-M   'P 1'
#
loop_
_entity.id
_entity.type
_entity.pdbx_description
1 polymer ?
#
loop_
_entity_poly.entity_id
_entity_poly.type
_entity_poly.pdbx_seq_one_letter_code
_entity_poly.pdbx_strand_id
1 'polypeptide(L)'
;MFHLLGDPIDTLRNLLVTLSDCQRSAELWKGVLDGREEWKDEWKSLTLITATFSEFERDQQVRHILQDALQGAEVKSEDLKEIIHDTRQSLAADRSTKSLPVFFAQLFFIASVGIAVFRTASAAHTAALNTTIFINVEAHSIAFSALYFWLIPAVIFGAVIGVSQTAAAIPCDLRRFQKDLGESLQLPVRCLDELKTRQYHGGIYTWRPAKYQHDKHVSQNLPLPSLPSNSRLHHTILATAVVAIAVITGMTISALVPPDGLSCRHIGQLAVLACWLLSFLLNPLLNRLLPLNSNNDLLFSLTLAKNILATLTCIADVILIQIGFLNRCACYTQWGRTGLALPQRPDIDAILRERIHTWYLGITVVGIAVQLVLVPGYVLWRYWDGVRVFVQKDDGRSNLPAWAWGLISRVRKLQALVRRVRMSFRRRRRLLRRKTRMIGAQVLEGRDAGNVGGVLETGLQNAAKLNATHVDNVQD
;
A
#
# COMPACT_ATOMS: atom_id res chain seq x y z
N MET A 1 0.58 17.85 -3.70
CA MET A 1 1.99 17.54 -4.05
C MET A 1 2.88 17.44 -2.82
N PHE A 2 2.93 18.44 -1.92
CA PHE A 2 3.78 18.40 -0.72
C PHE A 2 3.58 17.16 0.16
N HIS A 3 2.35 16.66 0.35
CA HIS A 3 2.16 15.42 1.11
C HIS A 3 2.80 14.20 0.43
N LEU A 4 2.65 14.07 -0.89
CA LEU A 4 3.19 12.96 -1.66
C LEU A 4 4.73 12.87 -1.49
N LEU A 5 5.45 13.98 -1.66
CA LEU A 5 6.92 13.99 -1.56
C LEU A 5 7.44 14.04 -0.12
N GLY A 6 6.72 14.70 0.79
CA GLY A 6 7.14 14.89 2.18
C GLY A 6 6.80 13.72 3.11
N ASP A 7 5.86 12.84 2.73
CA ASP A 7 5.45 11.69 3.53
C ASP A 7 5.03 10.50 2.64
N PRO A 8 5.99 9.87 1.94
CA PRO A 8 5.70 8.79 1.00
C PRO A 8 5.15 7.53 1.69
N ILE A 9 5.58 7.28 2.93
CA ILE A 9 5.12 6.14 3.74
C ILE A 9 3.64 6.31 4.07
N ASP A 10 3.24 7.49 4.56
CA ASP A 10 1.82 7.73 4.86
C ASP A 10 0.98 7.74 3.59
N THR A 11 1.51 8.29 2.49
CA THR A 11 0.83 8.28 1.19
C THR A 11 0.50 6.85 0.74
N LEU A 12 1.52 5.97 0.68
CA LEU A 12 1.34 4.57 0.31
C LEU A 12 0.41 3.84 1.28
N ARG A 13 0.54 4.09 2.59
CA ARG A 13 -0.34 3.52 3.61
C ARG A 13 -1.80 3.93 3.39
N ASN A 14 -2.09 5.19 3.12
CA ASN A 14 -3.45 5.68 2.91
C ASN A 14 -4.09 5.06 1.65
N LEU A 15 -3.31 4.90 0.58
CA LEU A 15 -3.74 4.20 -0.63
C LEU A 15 -4.05 2.71 -0.36
N LEU A 16 -3.18 2.02 0.39
CA LEU A 16 -3.38 0.62 0.79
C LEU A 16 -4.61 0.43 1.69
N VAL A 17 -4.82 1.35 2.65
CA VAL A 17 -6.01 1.35 3.51
C VAL A 17 -7.26 1.56 2.67
N THR A 18 -7.25 2.50 1.74
CA THR A 18 -8.39 2.76 0.82
C THR A 18 -8.77 1.51 0.03
N LEU A 19 -7.79 0.82 -0.58
CA LEU A 19 -8.03 -0.43 -1.30
C LEU A 19 -8.56 -1.54 -0.38
N SER A 20 -8.00 -1.64 0.83
CA SER A 20 -8.43 -2.63 1.83
C SER A 20 -9.85 -2.39 2.34
N ASP A 21 -10.24 -1.13 2.56
CA ASP A 21 -11.58 -0.78 2.99
C ASP A 21 -12.61 -1.07 1.90
N CYS A 22 -12.28 -0.72 0.65
CA CYS A 22 -13.11 -1.07 -0.50
C CYS A 22 -13.24 -2.59 -0.66
N GLN A 23 -12.15 -3.35 -0.54
CA GLN A 23 -12.17 -4.82 -0.57
C GLN A 23 -13.09 -5.40 0.51
N ARG A 24 -13.04 -4.88 1.74
CA ARG A 24 -13.88 -5.34 2.85
C ARG A 24 -15.35 -5.01 2.60
N SER A 25 -15.63 -3.81 2.10
CA SER A 25 -17.00 -3.40 1.75
C SER A 25 -17.55 -4.26 0.59
N ALA A 26 -16.72 -4.63 -0.39
CA ALA A 26 -17.07 -5.61 -1.42
C ALA A 26 -17.38 -7.00 -0.87
N GLU A 27 -16.54 -7.53 0.04
CA GLU A 27 -16.79 -8.82 0.68
C GLU A 27 -18.10 -8.81 1.49
N LEU A 28 -18.39 -7.71 2.18
CA LEU A 28 -19.64 -7.53 2.92
C LEU A 28 -20.85 -7.56 1.98
N TRP A 29 -20.86 -6.74 0.92
CA TRP A 29 -21.99 -6.69 0.01
C TRP A 29 -22.21 -7.99 -0.75
N LYS A 30 -21.14 -8.70 -1.12
CA LYS A 30 -21.26 -10.06 -1.68
C LYS A 30 -21.93 -11.04 -0.72
N GLY A 31 -21.66 -10.92 0.59
CA GLY A 31 -22.30 -11.75 1.60
C GLY A 31 -23.77 -11.40 1.81
N VAL A 32 -24.12 -10.11 1.79
CA VAL A 32 -25.51 -9.63 1.92
C VAL A 32 -26.37 -10.07 0.72
N LEU A 33 -25.79 -10.07 -0.48
CA LEU A 33 -26.48 -10.45 -1.71
C LEU A 33 -26.37 -11.95 -2.03
N ASP A 34 -25.72 -12.74 -1.18
CA ASP A 34 -25.61 -14.19 -1.37
C ASP A 34 -27.00 -14.82 -1.28
N GLY A 35 -27.36 -15.62 -2.29
CA GLY A 35 -28.71 -16.18 -2.44
C GLY A 35 -29.75 -15.27 -3.13
N ARG A 36 -29.39 -14.03 -3.49
CA ARG A 36 -30.27 -13.11 -4.26
C ARG A 36 -29.78 -12.97 -5.70
N GLU A 37 -30.13 -13.93 -6.56
CA GLU A 37 -29.65 -13.96 -7.96
C GLU A 37 -29.96 -12.67 -8.74
N GLU A 38 -31.10 -12.02 -8.46
CA GLU A 38 -31.48 -10.75 -9.11
C GLU A 38 -30.54 -9.57 -8.77
N TRP A 39 -29.83 -9.62 -7.63
CA TRP A 39 -28.94 -8.57 -7.11
C TRP A 39 -27.45 -8.92 -7.23
N LYS A 40 -27.12 -10.10 -7.77
CA LYS A 40 -25.78 -10.67 -7.70
C LYS A 40 -24.68 -9.80 -8.31
N ASP A 41 -25.03 -8.91 -9.23
CA ASP A 41 -24.08 -8.00 -9.88
C ASP A 41 -24.01 -6.61 -9.20
N GLU A 42 -24.93 -6.29 -8.30
CA GLU A 42 -25.05 -4.96 -7.67
C GLU A 42 -24.08 -4.73 -6.49
N TRP A 43 -23.34 -5.75 -6.06
CA TRP A 43 -22.37 -5.58 -4.97
C TRP A 43 -21.33 -4.51 -5.29
N LYS A 44 -20.96 -4.33 -6.57
CA LYS A 44 -20.03 -3.26 -6.97
C LYS A 44 -20.64 -1.88 -6.77
N SER A 45 -21.88 -1.70 -7.20
CA SER A 45 -22.67 -0.47 -7.09
C SER A 45 -22.77 -0.04 -5.64
N LEU A 46 -23.23 -0.97 -4.79
CA LEU A 46 -23.35 -0.76 -3.34
C LEU A 46 -21.99 -0.50 -2.68
N THR A 47 -20.94 -1.21 -3.11
CA THR A 47 -19.58 -0.97 -2.60
C THR A 47 -19.06 0.40 -2.98
N LEU A 48 -19.29 0.85 -4.22
CA LEU A 48 -18.88 2.17 -4.68
C LEU A 48 -19.58 3.26 -3.88
N ILE A 49 -20.91 3.19 -3.77
CA ILE A 49 -21.73 4.14 -3.00
C ILE A 49 -21.24 4.21 -1.54
N THR A 50 -21.11 3.06 -0.87
CA THR A 50 -20.63 3.02 0.52
C THR A 50 -19.19 3.47 0.70
N ALA A 51 -18.30 3.19 -0.26
CA ALA A 51 -16.94 3.71 -0.25
C ALA A 51 -16.93 5.23 -0.43
N THR A 52 -17.81 5.79 -1.25
CA THR A 52 -17.95 7.25 -1.40
C THR A 52 -18.48 7.90 -0.12
N PHE A 53 -19.47 7.32 0.55
CA PHE A 53 -19.94 7.82 1.86
C PHE A 53 -18.88 7.70 2.97
N SER A 54 -17.93 6.77 2.84
CA SER A 54 -16.78 6.68 3.77
C SER A 54 -15.86 7.90 3.72
N GLU A 55 -15.88 8.68 2.63
CA GLU A 55 -15.16 9.96 2.53
C GLU A 55 -15.72 11.02 3.50
N PHE A 56 -16.91 10.79 4.05
CA PHE A 56 -17.64 11.70 4.94
C PHE A 56 -17.87 11.12 6.35
N GLU A 57 -17.20 10.02 6.73
CA GLU A 57 -17.39 9.30 8.01
C GLU A 57 -18.79 8.72 8.27
N ARG A 58 -19.59 8.47 7.23
CA ARG A 58 -20.98 7.97 7.39
C ARG A 58 -21.22 6.60 6.75
N ASP A 59 -20.16 5.88 6.40
CA ASP A 59 -20.27 4.59 5.70
C ASP A 59 -21.13 3.56 6.45
N GLN A 60 -21.04 3.52 7.78
CA GLN A 60 -21.80 2.56 8.59
C GLN A 60 -23.30 2.85 8.59
N GLN A 61 -23.69 4.11 8.78
CA GLN A 61 -25.11 4.50 8.80
C GLN A 61 -25.76 4.20 7.44
N VAL A 62 -25.09 4.56 6.35
CA VAL A 62 -25.59 4.27 5.00
C VAL A 62 -25.64 2.78 4.72
N ARG A 63 -24.67 1.99 5.19
CA ARG A 63 -24.73 0.52 5.06
C ARG A 63 -25.97 -0.05 5.74
N HIS A 64 -26.30 0.37 6.96
CA HIS A 64 -27.49 -0.09 7.66
C HIS A 64 -28.76 0.27 6.89
N ILE A 65 -28.91 1.54 6.51
CA ILE A 65 -30.06 2.02 5.74
C ILE A 65 -30.23 1.22 4.44
N LEU A 66 -29.15 0.96 3.70
CA LEU A 66 -29.20 0.19 2.46
C LEU A 66 -29.48 -1.30 2.70
N GLN A 67 -28.97 -1.88 3.79
CA GLN A 67 -29.28 -3.26 4.16
C GLN A 67 -30.75 -3.42 4.55
N ASP A 68 -31.29 -2.46 5.30
CA ASP A 68 -32.68 -2.42 5.71
C ASP A 68 -33.59 -2.22 4.48
N ALA A 69 -33.23 -1.31 3.57
CA ALA A 69 -33.94 -1.11 2.31
C ALA A 69 -33.98 -2.38 1.43
N LEU A 70 -32.88 -3.15 1.39
CA LEU A 70 -32.83 -4.42 0.66
C LEU A 70 -33.63 -5.54 1.34
N GLN A 71 -33.91 -5.44 2.64
CA GLN A 71 -34.68 -6.43 3.40
C GLN A 71 -36.17 -6.05 3.53
N GLY A 72 -36.48 -4.75 3.50
CA GLY A 72 -37.81 -4.21 3.66
C GLY A 72 -38.65 -4.23 2.39
N ALA A 73 -39.96 -4.01 2.56
CA ALA A 73 -40.95 -3.89 1.48
C ALA A 73 -41.28 -2.43 1.12
N GLU A 74 -40.62 -1.45 1.74
CA GLU A 74 -40.98 -0.02 1.59
C GLU A 74 -40.68 0.55 0.21
N VAL A 75 -39.63 0.06 -0.47
CA VAL A 75 -39.26 0.49 -1.83
C VAL A 75 -39.39 -0.70 -2.75
N LYS A 76 -39.99 -0.51 -3.93
CA LYS A 76 -40.05 -1.56 -4.94
C LYS A 76 -38.62 -1.94 -5.34
N SER A 77 -38.33 -3.24 -5.38
CA SER A 77 -37.00 -3.80 -5.69
C SER A 77 -36.44 -3.24 -7.01
N GLU A 78 -37.30 -3.08 -8.03
CA GLU A 78 -36.93 -2.55 -9.34
C GLU A 78 -36.49 -1.08 -9.27
N ASP A 79 -37.30 -0.22 -8.64
CA ASP A 79 -36.98 1.20 -8.46
C ASP A 79 -35.66 1.37 -7.69
N LEU A 80 -35.45 0.61 -6.61
CA LEU A 80 -34.21 0.68 -5.82
C LEU A 80 -32.99 0.28 -6.64
N LYS A 81 -33.12 -0.76 -7.48
CA LYS A 81 -32.03 -1.25 -8.32
C LYS A 81 -31.65 -0.22 -9.39
N GLU A 82 -32.63 0.41 -10.02
CA GLU A 82 -32.43 1.49 -10.99
C GLU A 82 -31.70 2.67 -10.34
N ILE A 83 -32.16 3.12 -9.17
CA ILE A 83 -31.54 4.24 -8.42
C ILE A 83 -30.08 3.93 -8.06
N ILE A 84 -29.79 2.71 -7.59
CA ILE A 84 -28.43 2.26 -7.27
C ILE A 84 -27.55 2.23 -8.53
N HIS A 85 -28.10 1.77 -9.66
CA HIS A 85 -27.38 1.69 -10.92
C HIS A 85 -27.03 3.08 -11.47
N ASP A 86 -27.99 4.00 -11.49
CA ASP A 86 -27.81 5.37 -11.96
C ASP A 86 -26.82 6.13 -11.08
N THR A 87 -26.90 5.92 -9.76
CA THR A 87 -25.96 6.51 -8.81
C THR A 87 -24.56 5.97 -9.02
N ARG A 88 -24.42 4.66 -9.27
CA ARG A 88 -23.12 4.06 -9.62
C ARG A 88 -22.56 4.68 -10.88
N GLN A 89 -23.35 4.82 -11.94
CA GLN A 89 -22.90 5.41 -13.20
C GLN A 89 -22.45 6.86 -13.03
N SER A 90 -23.18 7.65 -12.24
CA SER A 90 -22.83 9.06 -11.96
C SER A 90 -21.52 9.15 -11.17
N LEU A 91 -21.42 8.41 -10.05
CA LEU A 91 -20.20 8.33 -9.24
C LEU A 91 -19.01 7.76 -10.03
N ALA A 92 -19.28 6.94 -11.04
CA ALA A 92 -18.29 6.39 -11.94
C ALA A 92 -17.75 7.39 -12.95
N ALA A 93 -18.65 8.11 -13.63
CA ALA A 93 -18.27 9.19 -14.52
C ALA A 93 -17.44 10.25 -13.78
N ASP A 94 -17.78 10.55 -12.53
CA ASP A 94 -17.09 11.54 -11.71
C ASP A 94 -15.73 11.09 -11.17
N ARG A 95 -15.47 9.79 -11.10
CA ARG A 95 -14.14 9.26 -10.75
C ARG A 95 -13.30 9.12 -12.01
N SER A 96 -12.54 10.16 -12.33
CA SER A 96 -11.59 10.05 -13.44
C SER A 96 -10.44 9.10 -13.05
N THR A 97 -10.48 7.87 -13.56
CA THR A 97 -9.31 7.00 -13.57
C THR A 97 -8.47 7.42 -14.78
N LYS A 98 -7.59 8.40 -14.59
CA LYS A 98 -6.62 8.84 -15.62
C LYS A 98 -5.50 7.79 -15.81
N SER A 99 -5.89 6.52 -15.94
CA SER A 99 -5.01 5.37 -16.01
C SER A 99 -4.06 5.43 -17.20
N LEU A 100 -4.54 5.89 -18.37
CA LEU A 100 -3.72 6.00 -19.58
C LEU A 100 -2.66 7.12 -19.47
N PRO A 101 -2.97 8.38 -19.11
CA PRO A 101 -1.94 9.39 -18.85
C PRO A 101 -0.95 8.97 -17.76
N VAL A 102 -1.42 8.30 -16.71
CA VAL A 102 -0.56 7.79 -15.65
C VAL A 102 0.37 6.70 -16.18
N PHE A 103 -0.13 5.78 -16.98
CA PHE A 103 0.70 4.74 -17.62
C PHE A 103 1.80 5.36 -18.49
N PHE A 104 1.49 6.36 -19.31
CA PHE A 104 2.49 7.07 -20.10
C PHE A 104 3.49 7.83 -19.23
N ALA A 105 3.03 8.54 -18.20
CA ALA A 105 3.93 9.23 -17.26
C ALA A 105 4.90 8.23 -16.58
N GLN A 106 4.40 7.06 -16.21
CA GLN A 106 5.19 5.99 -15.61
C GLN A 106 6.20 5.41 -16.60
N LEU A 107 5.78 5.20 -17.85
CA LEU A 107 6.66 4.75 -18.94
C LEU A 107 7.76 5.78 -19.22
N PHE A 108 7.42 7.07 -19.29
CA PHE A 108 8.40 8.15 -19.47
C PHE A 108 9.38 8.24 -18.31
N PHE A 109 8.92 8.05 -17.06
CA PHE A 109 9.80 8.00 -15.90
C PHE A 109 10.79 6.81 -15.97
N ILE A 110 10.31 5.62 -16.33
CA ILE A 110 11.18 4.43 -16.45
C ILE A 110 12.14 4.61 -17.64
N ALA A 111 11.64 5.12 -18.77
CA ALA A 111 12.41 5.38 -19.96
C ALA A 111 13.48 6.45 -19.72
N SER A 112 13.19 7.51 -18.95
CA SER A 112 14.19 8.55 -18.65
C SER A 112 15.34 8.03 -17.80
N VAL A 113 15.05 7.18 -16.81
CA VAL A 113 16.08 6.46 -16.04
C VAL A 113 16.87 5.52 -16.96
N GLY A 114 16.20 4.77 -17.84
CA GLY A 114 16.85 3.89 -18.81
C GLY A 114 17.76 4.64 -19.78
N ILE A 115 17.30 5.78 -20.31
CA ILE A 115 18.08 6.66 -21.18
C ILE A 115 19.28 7.23 -20.42
N ALA A 116 19.11 7.65 -19.17
CA ALA A 116 20.21 8.12 -18.35
C ALA A 116 21.30 7.05 -18.20
N VAL A 117 20.92 5.82 -17.81
CA VAL A 117 21.84 4.68 -17.70
C VAL A 117 22.51 4.37 -19.03
N PHE A 118 21.74 4.29 -20.12
CA PHE A 118 22.27 4.01 -21.46
C PHE A 118 23.22 5.09 -21.95
N ARG A 119 22.91 6.36 -21.68
CA ARG A 119 23.77 7.50 -22.00
C ARG A 119 25.08 7.43 -21.21
N THR A 120 25.02 7.13 -19.91
CA THR A 120 26.22 6.95 -19.07
C THR A 120 27.08 5.77 -19.57
N ALA A 121 26.45 4.66 -19.94
CA ALA A 121 27.11 3.48 -20.48
C ALA A 121 27.74 3.75 -21.87
N SER A 122 27.04 4.47 -22.75
CA SER A 122 27.57 4.84 -24.07
C SER A 122 28.72 5.85 -23.94
N ALA A 123 28.56 6.83 -23.05
CA ALA A 123 29.61 7.79 -22.73
C ALA A 123 30.84 7.10 -22.17
N ALA A 124 30.68 6.06 -21.35
CA ALA A 124 31.77 5.24 -20.81
C ALA A 124 32.60 4.56 -21.90
N HIS A 125 32.04 4.20 -23.06
CA HIS A 125 32.84 3.73 -24.19
C HIS A 125 33.66 4.86 -24.84
N THR A 126 33.04 6.04 -25.02
CA THR A 126 33.66 7.19 -25.68
C THR A 126 34.59 8.03 -24.79
N ALA A 127 34.49 7.88 -23.46
CA ALA A 127 35.22 8.68 -22.47
C ALA A 127 36.75 8.51 -22.56
N ALA A 128 37.24 7.46 -23.23
CA ALA A 128 38.66 7.35 -23.57
C ALA A 128 39.16 8.52 -24.43
N LEU A 129 38.25 9.20 -25.15
CA LEU A 129 38.55 10.32 -26.04
C LEU A 129 38.12 11.68 -25.47
N ASN A 130 37.17 11.71 -24.53
CA ASN A 130 36.60 12.94 -23.96
C ASN A 130 36.74 12.97 -22.43
N THR A 131 37.68 13.78 -21.92
CA THR A 131 37.99 13.93 -20.49
C THR A 131 36.95 14.73 -19.69
N THR A 132 35.88 15.20 -20.33
CA THR A 132 34.86 16.07 -19.70
C THR A 132 33.71 15.31 -19.04
N ILE A 133 33.59 14.00 -19.27
CA ILE A 133 32.47 13.20 -18.75
C ILE A 133 32.89 12.43 -17.50
N PHE A 134 32.21 12.70 -16.38
CA PHE A 134 32.46 12.06 -15.09
C PHE A 134 31.44 10.95 -14.81
N ILE A 135 31.80 9.69 -15.12
CA ILE A 135 30.92 8.51 -14.98
C ILE A 135 30.40 8.35 -13.54
N ASN A 136 31.26 8.63 -12.55
CA ASN A 136 30.91 8.57 -11.13
C ASN A 136 29.80 9.56 -10.74
N VAL A 137 29.77 10.76 -11.34
CA VAL A 137 28.73 11.77 -11.05
C VAL A 137 27.39 11.28 -11.58
N GLU A 138 27.37 10.74 -12.80
CA GLU A 138 26.17 10.17 -13.41
C GLU A 138 25.67 8.94 -12.64
N ALA A 139 26.56 8.05 -12.20
CA ALA A 139 26.21 6.89 -11.38
C ALA A 139 25.53 7.30 -10.06
N HIS A 140 26.02 8.36 -9.41
CA HIS A 140 25.36 8.91 -8.24
C HIS A 140 24.04 9.61 -8.55
N SER A 141 23.92 10.28 -9.69
CA SER A 141 22.63 10.82 -10.14
C SER A 141 21.58 9.70 -10.26
N ILE A 142 21.95 8.57 -10.88
CA ILE A 142 21.09 7.37 -10.98
C ILE A 142 20.74 6.85 -9.58
N ALA A 143 21.72 6.78 -8.67
CA ALA A 143 21.52 6.34 -7.29
C ALA A 143 20.52 7.22 -6.51
N PHE A 144 20.56 8.54 -6.70
CA PHE A 144 19.61 9.46 -6.08
C PHE A 144 18.23 9.41 -6.74
N SER A 145 18.15 9.22 -8.06
CA SER A 145 16.87 8.96 -8.75
C SER A 145 16.20 7.68 -8.24
N ALA A 146 16.98 6.65 -7.90
CA ALA A 146 16.46 5.39 -7.37
C ALA A 146 15.74 5.54 -6.02
N LEU A 147 16.06 6.58 -5.22
CA LEU A 147 15.34 6.90 -3.98
C LEU A 147 13.85 7.14 -4.24
N TYR A 148 13.47 7.56 -5.44
CA TYR A 148 12.10 7.89 -5.82
C TYR A 148 11.36 6.76 -6.52
N PHE A 149 11.92 5.54 -6.61
CA PHE A 149 11.22 4.41 -7.21
C PHE A 149 9.95 3.98 -6.44
N TRP A 150 9.76 4.42 -5.19
CA TRP A 150 8.49 4.24 -4.48
C TRP A 150 7.32 5.01 -5.13
N LEU A 151 7.58 6.02 -5.96
CA LEU A 151 6.54 6.73 -6.72
C LEU A 151 5.82 5.78 -7.67
N ILE A 152 6.51 4.77 -8.20
CA ILE A 152 5.96 3.80 -9.16
C ILE A 152 4.68 3.13 -8.61
N PRO A 153 4.72 2.42 -7.46
CA PRO A 153 3.51 1.82 -6.90
C PRO A 153 2.50 2.87 -6.41
N ALA A 154 2.95 4.02 -5.87
CA ALA A 154 2.03 5.07 -5.41
C ALA A 154 1.17 5.63 -6.54
N VAL A 155 1.77 5.88 -7.69
CA VAL A 155 1.12 6.39 -8.90
C VAL A 155 0.17 5.34 -9.49
N ILE A 156 0.58 4.06 -9.53
CA ILE A 156 -0.30 2.96 -9.96
C ILE A 156 -1.53 2.84 -9.06
N PHE A 157 -1.35 2.83 -7.74
CA PHE A 157 -2.48 2.75 -6.80
C PHE A 157 -3.38 3.97 -6.89
N GLY A 158 -2.80 5.17 -6.99
CA GLY A 158 -3.56 6.41 -7.19
C GLY A 158 -4.41 6.38 -8.47
N ALA A 159 -3.85 5.88 -9.57
CA ALA A 159 -4.58 5.73 -10.84
C ALA A 159 -5.71 4.72 -10.78
N VAL A 160 -5.49 3.60 -10.06
CA VAL A 160 -6.51 2.55 -9.87
C VAL A 160 -7.66 3.06 -9.03
N ILE A 161 -7.38 3.76 -7.93
CA ILE A 161 -8.41 4.30 -7.04
C ILE A 161 -9.16 5.46 -7.71
N GLY A 162 -8.44 6.29 -8.48
CA GLY A 162 -8.98 7.49 -9.10
C GLY A 162 -9.16 8.63 -8.11
N VAL A 163 -9.59 9.78 -8.62
CA VAL A 163 -9.98 10.96 -7.82
C VAL A 163 -11.23 11.57 -8.43
N SER A 164 -12.04 12.25 -7.62
CA SER A 164 -13.18 13.02 -8.12
C SER A 164 -12.71 14.14 -9.04
N GLN A 165 -13.39 14.33 -10.17
CA GLN A 165 -13.08 15.42 -11.10
C GLN A 165 -13.22 16.81 -10.46
N THR A 166 -14.26 17.01 -9.64
CA THR A 166 -14.47 18.25 -8.89
C THR A 166 -14.76 17.96 -7.42
N ALA A 167 -14.56 18.97 -6.55
CA ALA A 167 -14.84 18.82 -5.13
C ALA A 167 -16.34 18.65 -4.82
N ALA A 168 -17.20 19.24 -5.66
CA ALA A 168 -18.66 19.29 -5.47
C ALA A 168 -19.43 18.15 -6.17
N ALA A 169 -18.83 17.51 -7.17
CA ALA A 169 -19.39 16.41 -7.95
C ALA A 169 -20.01 15.30 -7.08
N ILE A 170 -19.17 14.68 -6.23
CA ILE A 170 -19.57 13.61 -5.33
C ILE A 170 -20.71 14.04 -4.37
N PRO A 171 -20.62 15.17 -3.65
CA PRO A 171 -21.74 15.66 -2.87
C PRO A 171 -23.05 15.82 -3.65
N CYS A 172 -22.99 16.35 -4.87
CA CYS A 172 -24.17 16.51 -5.73
C CYS A 172 -24.79 15.16 -6.10
N ASP A 173 -23.98 14.19 -6.51
CA ASP A 173 -24.43 12.84 -6.84
C ASP A 173 -25.06 12.13 -5.64
N LEU A 174 -24.44 12.27 -4.45
CA LEU A 174 -24.98 11.68 -3.23
C LEU A 174 -26.30 12.34 -2.77
N ARG A 175 -26.47 13.65 -3.02
CA ARG A 175 -27.75 14.34 -2.75
C ARG A 175 -28.83 13.89 -3.73
N ARG A 176 -28.48 13.69 -5.00
CA ARG A 176 -29.39 13.13 -5.99
C ARG A 176 -29.83 11.72 -5.60
N PHE A 177 -28.87 10.85 -5.28
CA PHE A 177 -29.14 9.50 -4.77
C PHE A 177 -30.10 9.52 -3.59
N GLN A 178 -29.89 10.44 -2.64
CA GLN A 178 -30.79 10.60 -1.51
C GLN A 178 -32.19 11.04 -1.93
N LYS A 179 -32.30 12.05 -2.80
CA LYS A 179 -33.59 12.54 -3.28
C LYS A 179 -34.37 11.43 -3.98
N ASP A 180 -33.67 10.61 -4.76
CA ASP A 180 -34.26 9.53 -5.54
C ASP A 180 -34.71 8.36 -4.66
N LEU A 181 -34.00 8.08 -3.54
CA LEU A 181 -34.44 7.12 -2.52
C LEU A 181 -35.68 7.57 -1.72
N GLY A 182 -36.07 8.85 -1.83
CA GLY A 182 -37.21 9.42 -1.12
C GLY A 182 -36.94 9.78 0.35
N GLU A 183 -37.92 10.43 0.99
CA GLU A 183 -37.82 10.85 2.39
C GLU A 183 -37.88 9.67 3.39
N SER A 184 -38.29 8.49 2.95
CA SER A 184 -38.38 7.27 3.75
C SER A 184 -37.01 6.81 4.26
N LEU A 185 -35.98 6.90 3.41
CA LEU A 185 -34.61 6.55 3.77
C LEU A 185 -33.86 7.83 4.15
N GLN A 186 -33.98 8.24 5.42
CA GLN A 186 -33.30 9.43 5.97
C GLN A 186 -31.77 9.28 5.97
N LEU A 187 -31.14 9.46 4.80
CA LEU A 187 -29.70 9.54 4.69
C LEU A 187 -29.18 10.84 5.35
N PRO A 188 -27.97 10.83 5.94
CA PRO A 188 -27.44 11.97 6.69
C PRO A 188 -27.07 13.16 5.78
N VAL A 189 -28.05 14.03 5.47
CA VAL A 189 -27.97 15.14 4.50
C VAL A 189 -26.94 16.19 4.87
N ARG A 190 -26.93 16.60 6.15
CA ARG A 190 -26.15 17.76 6.64
C ARG A 190 -24.64 17.61 6.39
N CYS A 191 -24.14 16.38 6.21
CA CYS A 191 -22.72 16.11 6.02
C CYS A 191 -22.25 16.39 4.57
N LEU A 192 -23.16 16.41 3.60
CA LEU A 192 -22.81 16.62 2.18
C LEU A 192 -22.53 18.09 1.85
N ASP A 193 -22.85 19.03 2.75
CA ASP A 193 -22.50 20.45 2.60
C ASP A 193 -21.09 20.77 3.14
N GLU A 194 -20.51 19.87 3.94
CA GLU A 194 -19.22 20.08 4.59
C GLU A 194 -18.06 19.53 3.75
N LEU A 195 -17.68 20.27 2.70
CA LEU A 195 -16.47 19.96 1.92
C LEU A 195 -15.21 19.80 2.80
N LYS A 196 -15.15 20.50 3.93
CA LYS A 196 -14.09 20.37 4.94
C LYS A 196 -14.01 18.96 5.51
N THR A 197 -15.14 18.37 5.88
CA THR A 197 -15.22 17.00 6.41
C THR A 197 -14.67 16.00 5.40
N ARG A 198 -14.98 16.18 4.11
CA ARG A 198 -14.41 15.36 3.04
C ARG A 198 -12.88 15.46 2.96
N GLN A 199 -12.32 16.66 3.10
CA GLN A 199 -10.87 16.88 3.07
C GLN A 199 -10.15 16.21 4.25
N TYR A 200 -10.79 16.12 5.42
CA TYR A 200 -10.18 15.52 6.60
C TYR A 200 -10.17 13.98 6.58
N HIS A 201 -11.21 13.38 5.99
CA HIS A 201 -11.49 11.95 6.20
C HIS A 201 -11.13 11.05 5.02
N GLY A 202 -11.11 11.55 3.78
CA GLY A 202 -10.77 10.66 2.67
C GLY A 202 -11.00 11.15 1.26
N GLY A 203 -11.45 12.40 1.05
CA GLY A 203 -11.64 12.96 -0.30
C GLY A 203 -10.37 12.97 -1.15
N ILE A 204 -9.20 12.96 -0.51
CA ILE A 204 -7.90 12.78 -1.14
C ILE A 204 -7.31 11.47 -0.61
N TYR A 205 -7.35 10.38 -1.38
CA TYR A 205 -6.96 9.06 -0.88
C TYR A 205 -5.50 8.93 -0.49
N THR A 206 -4.62 9.78 -1.03
CA THR A 206 -3.23 9.85 -0.58
C THR A 206 -3.08 10.50 0.78
N TRP A 207 -4.05 11.30 1.24
CA TRP A 207 -3.93 12.15 2.42
C TRP A 207 -5.16 12.10 3.31
N ARG A 208 -5.00 11.51 4.50
CA ARG A 208 -6.06 11.43 5.51
C ARG A 208 -5.54 11.92 6.86
N PRO A 209 -5.67 13.22 7.18
CA PRO A 209 -5.18 13.76 8.45
C PRO A 209 -5.95 13.16 9.65
N ALA A 210 -7.25 12.92 9.52
CA ALA A 210 -8.12 12.39 10.58
C ALA A 210 -8.11 10.84 10.70
N LYS A 211 -7.24 10.13 9.99
CA LYS A 211 -7.27 8.65 9.91
C LYS A 211 -7.16 7.90 11.25
N TYR A 212 -6.51 8.48 12.26
CA TYR A 212 -6.40 7.85 13.58
C TYR A 212 -7.61 8.11 14.49
N GLN A 213 -8.46 9.06 14.09
CA GLN A 213 -9.62 9.49 14.83
C GLN A 213 -10.82 8.59 14.53
N HIS A 214 -11.03 8.29 13.25
CA HIS A 214 -12.06 7.37 12.76
C HIS A 214 -12.04 6.02 13.51
N ASP A 215 -10.83 5.55 13.81
CA ASP A 215 -10.59 4.29 14.52
C ASP A 215 -11.18 4.25 15.94
N LYS A 216 -11.29 5.40 16.62
CA LYS A 216 -11.79 5.48 18.00
C LYS A 216 -13.32 5.49 18.03
N HIS A 217 -13.95 6.29 17.16
CA HIS A 217 -15.42 6.43 17.14
C HIS A 217 -16.13 5.17 16.61
N VAL A 218 -15.58 4.54 15.57
CA VAL A 218 -16.15 3.31 15.02
C VAL A 218 -16.16 2.16 16.02
N SER A 219 -15.18 2.11 16.94
CA SER A 219 -15.08 1.02 17.90
C SER A 219 -16.11 1.08 19.03
N GLN A 220 -16.79 2.21 19.25
CA GLN A 220 -17.65 2.40 20.42
C GLN A 220 -19.14 2.17 20.15
N ASN A 221 -19.61 2.39 18.91
CA ASN A 221 -21.05 2.49 18.68
C ASN A 221 -21.67 1.36 17.85
N LEU A 222 -20.88 0.52 17.16
CA LEU A 222 -21.43 -0.49 16.23
C LEU A 222 -20.66 -1.82 16.27
N PRO A 223 -21.34 -2.98 16.20
CA PRO A 223 -20.74 -4.33 16.24
C PRO A 223 -20.07 -4.76 14.93
N LEU A 224 -19.69 -3.81 14.07
CA LEU A 224 -18.99 -4.13 12.84
C LEU A 224 -17.55 -4.60 13.15
N PRO A 225 -17.03 -5.57 12.39
CA PRO A 225 -15.64 -5.96 12.51
C PRO A 225 -14.76 -4.78 12.09
N SER A 226 -14.27 -4.04 13.08
CA SER A 226 -13.19 -3.07 12.91
C SER A 226 -12.04 -3.75 12.18
N LEU A 227 -11.31 -2.98 11.37
CA LEU A 227 -10.10 -3.49 10.73
C LEU A 227 -9.25 -4.15 11.83
N PRO A 228 -8.96 -5.46 11.73
CA PRO A 228 -8.16 -6.10 12.76
C PRO A 228 -6.86 -5.31 12.86
N SER A 229 -6.45 -4.94 14.07
CA SER A 229 -5.25 -4.11 14.31
C SER A 229 -4.04 -4.56 13.49
N ASN A 230 -3.91 -5.88 13.31
CA ASN A 230 -2.90 -6.52 12.47
C ASN A 230 -2.88 -6.07 11.00
N SER A 231 -4.03 -5.70 10.41
CA SER A 231 -4.12 -5.21 9.03
C SER A 231 -3.49 -3.83 8.89
N ARG A 232 -3.70 -2.93 9.86
CA ARG A 232 -3.10 -1.58 9.81
C ARG A 232 -1.60 -1.65 9.94
N LEU A 233 -1.10 -2.48 10.86
CA LEU A 233 0.32 -2.74 10.99
C LEU A 233 0.87 -3.34 9.69
N HIS A 234 0.14 -4.27 9.06
CA HIS A 234 0.54 -4.82 7.77
C HIS A 234 0.66 -3.75 6.67
N HIS A 235 -0.30 -2.83 6.56
CA HIS A 235 -0.25 -1.72 5.59
C HIS A 235 0.93 -0.78 5.86
N THR A 236 1.19 -0.46 7.13
CA THR A 236 2.35 0.35 7.53
C THR A 236 3.66 -0.34 7.18
N ILE A 237 3.82 -1.62 7.54
CA ILE A 237 5.03 -2.40 7.23
C ILE A 237 5.24 -2.45 5.72
N LEU A 238 4.19 -2.71 4.95
CA LEU A 238 4.30 -2.77 3.49
C LEU A 238 4.69 -1.41 2.90
N ALA A 239 4.06 -0.31 3.32
CA ALA A 239 4.41 1.03 2.86
C ALA A 239 5.86 1.40 3.21
N THR A 240 6.30 1.14 4.44
CA THR A 240 7.69 1.37 4.87
C THR A 240 8.66 0.50 4.08
N ALA A 241 8.35 -0.78 3.84
CA ALA A 241 9.19 -1.67 3.05
C ALA A 241 9.36 -1.19 1.61
N VAL A 242 8.27 -0.71 0.98
CA VAL A 242 8.30 -0.15 -0.37
C VAL A 242 9.26 1.05 -0.46
N VAL A 243 9.17 1.99 0.48
CA VAL A 243 10.07 3.15 0.52
C VAL A 243 11.51 2.72 0.84
N ALA A 244 11.70 1.82 1.81
CA ALA A 244 13.02 1.33 2.20
C ALA A 244 13.72 0.59 1.05
N ILE A 245 13.01 -0.22 0.26
CA ILE A 245 13.58 -0.91 -0.92
C ILE A 245 14.09 0.10 -1.95
N ALA A 246 13.37 1.19 -2.20
CA ALA A 246 13.82 2.25 -3.10
C ALA A 246 15.11 2.91 -2.58
N VAL A 247 15.17 3.23 -1.29
CA VAL A 247 16.38 3.79 -0.66
C VAL A 247 17.54 2.81 -0.68
N ILE A 248 17.32 1.55 -0.33
CA ILE A 248 18.34 0.50 -0.37
C ILE A 248 18.89 0.35 -1.78
N THR A 249 18.03 0.37 -2.81
CA THR A 249 18.47 0.32 -4.22
C THR A 249 19.44 1.47 -4.52
N GLY A 250 19.07 2.71 -4.15
CA GLY A 250 19.95 3.87 -4.31
C GLY A 250 21.24 3.79 -3.51
N MET A 251 21.19 3.29 -2.27
CA MET A 251 22.38 3.10 -1.43
C MET A 251 23.29 2.00 -1.99
N THR A 252 22.75 0.91 -2.51
CA THR A 252 23.56 -0.16 -3.12
C THR A 252 24.30 0.35 -4.35
N ILE A 253 23.65 1.14 -5.21
CA ILE A 253 24.33 1.77 -6.35
C ILE A 253 25.44 2.70 -5.84
N SER A 254 25.14 3.59 -4.88
CA SER A 254 26.12 4.50 -4.29
C SER A 254 27.30 3.80 -3.61
N ALA A 255 27.08 2.66 -2.96
CA ALA A 255 28.12 1.89 -2.28
C ALA A 255 29.09 1.20 -3.25
N LEU A 256 28.64 0.98 -4.48
CA LEU A 256 29.44 0.40 -5.56
C LEU A 256 30.11 1.47 -6.42
N VAL A 257 30.00 2.76 -6.11
CA VAL A 257 30.78 3.82 -6.76
C VAL A 257 32.04 4.07 -5.93
N PRO A 258 33.24 3.95 -6.51
CA PRO A 258 34.48 4.21 -5.78
C PRO A 258 34.51 5.60 -5.10
N PRO A 259 35.05 5.69 -3.87
CA PRO A 259 35.62 4.58 -3.10
C PRO A 259 34.52 3.65 -2.54
N ASP A 260 34.73 2.33 -2.68
CA ASP A 260 33.71 1.33 -2.36
C ASP A 260 33.25 1.40 -0.90
N GLY A 261 31.95 1.19 -0.66
CA GLY A 261 31.34 1.18 0.65
C GLY A 261 30.68 2.51 1.05
N LEU A 262 30.56 2.72 2.36
CA LEU A 262 29.84 3.88 2.90
C LEU A 262 30.66 5.16 2.73
N SER A 263 30.01 6.17 2.19
CA SER A 263 30.59 7.47 1.85
C SER A 263 29.66 8.60 2.28
N CYS A 264 30.12 9.86 2.18
CA CYS A 264 29.31 11.02 2.52
C CYS A 264 27.97 11.08 1.76
N ARG A 265 27.84 10.43 0.61
CA ARG A 265 26.60 10.39 -0.18
C ARG A 265 25.51 9.56 0.46
N HIS A 266 25.90 8.51 1.19
CA HIS A 266 24.97 7.70 1.95
C HIS A 266 24.33 8.52 3.08
N ILE A 267 25.04 9.52 3.61
CA ILE A 267 24.48 10.44 4.63
C ILE A 267 23.30 11.21 4.04
N GLY A 268 23.40 11.73 2.81
CA GLY A 268 22.29 12.41 2.13
C GLY A 268 21.10 11.48 1.93
N GLN A 269 21.33 10.27 1.38
CA GLN A 269 20.29 9.26 1.19
C GLN A 269 19.62 8.84 2.51
N LEU A 270 20.41 8.64 3.58
CA LEU A 270 19.91 8.34 4.91
C LEU A 270 19.19 9.53 5.55
N ALA A 271 19.61 10.76 5.28
CA ALA A 271 18.94 11.97 5.75
C ALA A 271 17.55 12.12 5.12
N VAL A 272 17.42 11.83 3.81
CA VAL A 272 16.12 11.78 3.13
C VAL A 272 15.21 10.70 3.74
N LEU A 273 15.73 9.48 3.94
CA LEU A 273 14.96 8.41 4.60
C LEU A 273 14.56 8.78 6.03
N ALA A 274 15.47 9.36 6.81
CA ALA A 274 15.20 9.82 8.16
C ALA A 274 14.13 10.92 8.18
N CYS A 275 14.19 11.86 7.23
CA CYS A 275 13.17 12.90 7.06
C CYS A 275 11.78 12.29 6.78
N TRP A 276 11.69 11.31 5.88
CA TRP A 276 10.44 10.59 5.61
C TRP A 276 9.94 9.79 6.82
N LEU A 277 10.82 9.09 7.54
CA LEU A 277 10.45 8.34 8.75
C LEU A 277 9.97 9.27 9.86
N LEU A 278 10.67 10.38 10.11
CA LEU A 278 10.27 11.40 11.08
C LEU A 278 8.92 12.01 10.69
N SER A 279 8.75 12.42 9.42
CA SER A 279 7.49 12.94 8.91
C SER A 279 6.32 11.97 9.14
N PHE A 280 6.55 10.67 8.90
CA PHE A 280 5.57 9.61 9.14
C PHE A 280 5.24 9.45 10.63
N LEU A 281 6.27 9.38 11.50
CA LEU A 281 6.13 9.19 12.96
C LEU A 281 5.52 10.40 13.66
N LEU A 282 5.66 11.60 13.10
CA LEU A 282 5.01 12.80 13.62
C LEU A 282 3.47 12.73 13.48
N ASN A 283 2.92 12.02 12.49
CA ASN A 283 1.46 11.90 12.36
C ASN A 283 0.77 11.30 13.59
N PRO A 284 1.13 10.09 14.08
CA PRO A 284 0.52 9.52 15.28
C PRO A 284 0.86 10.34 16.53
N LEU A 285 2.01 11.02 16.59
CA LEU A 285 2.35 11.91 17.69
C LEU A 285 1.42 13.13 17.74
N LEU A 286 1.26 13.85 16.61
CA LEU A 286 0.34 14.99 16.50
C LEU A 286 -1.10 14.59 16.83
N ASN A 287 -1.55 13.42 16.35
CA ASN A 287 -2.89 12.88 16.67
C ASN A 287 -3.07 12.51 18.15
N ARG A 288 -1.97 12.21 18.88
CA ARG A 288 -2.02 11.97 20.32
C ARG A 288 -2.02 13.29 21.11
N LEU A 289 -1.26 14.28 20.66
CA LEU A 289 -1.10 15.57 21.33
C LEU A 289 -2.28 16.52 21.13
N LEU A 290 -2.98 16.43 19.99
CA LEU A 290 -4.10 17.31 19.63
C LEU A 290 -5.40 16.50 19.64
N PRO A 291 -6.06 16.36 20.80
CA PRO A 291 -7.33 15.66 20.89
C PRO A 291 -8.42 16.37 20.08
N LEU A 292 -9.23 15.54 19.44
CA LEU A 292 -10.30 15.82 18.47
C LEU A 292 -11.22 17.01 18.75
N ASN A 293 -11.54 17.27 20.01
CA ASN A 293 -12.75 18.06 20.33
C ASN A 293 -12.63 19.57 20.13
N SER A 294 -11.47 20.11 19.74
CA SER A 294 -11.37 21.57 19.53
C SER A 294 -10.70 22.04 18.24
N ASN A 295 -9.83 21.28 17.57
CA ASN A 295 -8.91 21.88 16.59
C ASN A 295 -8.52 20.99 15.39
N ASN A 296 -9.48 20.46 14.62
CA ASN A 296 -9.18 19.76 13.36
C ASN A 296 -8.39 20.63 12.37
N ASP A 297 -8.69 21.93 12.32
CA ASP A 297 -8.00 22.91 11.48
C ASP A 297 -6.51 23.05 11.87
N LEU A 298 -6.19 22.98 13.17
CA LEU A 298 -4.80 23.01 13.64
C LEU A 298 -4.05 21.72 13.28
N LEU A 299 -4.66 20.55 13.52
CA LEU A 299 -4.06 19.26 13.16
C LEU A 299 -3.76 19.20 11.66
N PHE A 300 -4.69 19.64 10.84
CA PHE A 300 -4.52 19.77 9.40
C PHE A 300 -3.38 20.70 9.04
N SER A 301 -3.36 21.91 9.62
CA SER A 301 -2.33 22.92 9.33
C SER A 301 -0.94 22.44 9.73
N LEU A 302 -0.79 21.79 10.89
CA LEU A 302 0.48 21.20 11.33
C LEU A 302 0.90 20.02 10.46
N THR A 303 -0.05 19.17 10.05
CA THR A 303 0.21 18.06 9.12
C THR A 303 0.66 18.59 7.76
N LEU A 304 0.07 19.68 7.27
CA LEU A 304 0.47 20.33 6.04
C LEU A 304 1.86 20.97 6.17
N ALA A 305 2.10 21.73 7.24
CA ALA A 305 3.37 22.40 7.50
C ALA A 305 4.53 21.40 7.57
N LYS A 306 4.38 20.28 8.29
CA LYS A 306 5.42 19.24 8.33
C LYS A 306 5.71 18.65 6.94
N ASN A 307 4.68 18.47 6.10
CA ASN A 307 4.84 17.89 4.77
C ASN A 307 5.54 18.86 3.82
N ILE A 308 5.24 20.16 3.94
CA ILE A 308 5.95 21.22 3.22
C ILE A 308 7.42 21.21 3.63
N LEU A 309 7.71 21.24 4.94
CA LEU A 309 9.09 21.22 5.44
C LEU A 309 9.84 19.97 4.96
N ALA A 310 9.26 18.78 5.08
CA ALA A 310 9.88 17.54 4.62
C ALA A 310 10.12 17.54 3.10
N THR A 311 9.18 18.07 2.32
CA THR A 311 9.35 18.22 0.86
C THR A 311 10.47 19.19 0.52
N LEU A 312 10.51 20.35 1.18
CA LEU A 312 11.56 21.35 0.98
C LEU A 312 12.93 20.79 1.35
N THR A 313 13.04 19.99 2.41
CA THR A 313 14.28 19.27 2.75
C THR A 313 14.69 18.30 1.65
N CYS A 314 13.77 17.53 1.07
CA CYS A 314 14.08 16.62 -0.03
C CYS A 314 14.53 17.39 -1.29
N ILE A 315 13.85 18.50 -1.62
CA ILE A 315 14.23 19.35 -2.76
C ILE A 315 15.61 19.98 -2.54
N ALA A 316 15.87 20.47 -1.32
CA ALA A 316 17.16 21.03 -0.94
C ALA A 316 18.28 19.99 -1.06
N ASP A 317 18.04 18.75 -0.63
CA ASP A 317 19.02 17.66 -0.79
C ASP A 317 19.34 17.43 -2.28
N VAL A 318 18.31 17.32 -3.14
CA VAL A 318 18.49 17.22 -4.60
C VAL A 318 19.32 18.39 -5.15
N ILE A 319 19.01 19.63 -4.76
CA ILE A 319 19.76 20.82 -5.20
C ILE A 319 21.23 20.75 -4.74
N LEU A 320 21.49 20.38 -3.48
CA LEU A 320 22.84 20.24 -2.95
C LEU A 320 23.66 19.18 -3.71
N ILE A 321 23.01 18.09 -4.11
CA ILE A 321 23.63 17.06 -4.94
C ILE A 321 24.00 17.62 -6.32
N GLN A 322 23.06 18.34 -6.96
CA GLN A 322 23.28 18.91 -8.29
C GLN A 322 24.34 20.02 -8.31
N ILE A 323 24.44 20.83 -7.26
CA ILE A 323 25.53 21.82 -7.09
C ILE A 323 26.89 21.13 -6.90
N GLY A 324 26.91 19.83 -6.61
CA GLY A 324 28.13 19.08 -6.40
C GLY A 324 28.70 19.23 -4.99
N PHE A 325 27.88 19.58 -3.99
CA PHE A 325 28.31 19.62 -2.60
C PHE A 325 28.87 18.26 -2.14
N LEU A 326 28.27 17.17 -2.65
CA LEU A 326 28.72 15.80 -2.41
C LEU A 326 29.88 15.35 -3.31
N ASN A 327 30.41 16.22 -4.17
CA ASN A 327 31.54 15.95 -5.07
C ASN A 327 32.86 16.59 -4.59
N ARG A 328 32.95 17.02 -3.33
CA ARG A 328 34.20 17.45 -2.70
C ARG A 328 35.17 16.29 -2.49
N CYS A 329 36.48 16.57 -2.47
CA CYS A 329 37.54 15.57 -2.27
C CYS A 329 37.34 14.68 -1.04
N ALA A 330 36.81 15.24 0.06
CA ALA A 330 36.50 14.49 1.29
C ALA A 330 35.46 13.35 1.09
N CYS A 331 34.61 13.44 0.06
CA CYS A 331 33.67 12.38 -0.28
C CYS A 331 34.32 11.23 -1.08
N TYR A 332 35.53 11.44 -1.62
CA TYR A 332 36.31 10.45 -2.37
C TYR A 332 37.42 9.80 -1.53
N THR A 333 37.54 10.20 -0.27
CA THR A 333 38.35 9.51 0.73
C THR A 333 37.44 8.57 1.52
N GLN A 334 37.77 7.28 1.59
CA GLN A 334 37.07 6.35 2.47
C GLN A 334 37.21 6.83 3.92
N TRP A 335 36.12 6.82 4.69
CA TRP A 335 36.17 7.18 6.10
C TRP A 335 37.22 6.33 6.83
N GLY A 336 38.25 7.00 7.36
CA GLY A 336 39.32 6.35 8.10
C GLY A 336 40.36 5.60 7.26
N ARG A 337 40.41 5.76 5.94
CA ARG A 337 41.48 5.19 5.10
C ARG A 337 42.26 6.25 4.33
N THR A 338 43.55 5.98 4.10
CA THR A 338 44.43 6.78 3.25
C THR A 338 44.23 6.38 1.79
N GLY A 339 43.97 7.36 0.92
CA GLY A 339 43.79 7.13 -0.52
C GLY A 339 42.61 7.92 -1.10
N LEU A 340 42.82 8.46 -2.31
CA LEU A 340 41.82 9.23 -3.04
C LEU A 340 41.39 8.43 -4.27
N ALA A 341 40.12 7.99 -4.29
CA ALA A 341 39.54 7.28 -5.43
C ALA A 341 38.99 8.29 -6.45
N LEU A 342 39.90 8.99 -7.11
CA LEU A 342 39.53 9.95 -8.15
C LEU A 342 39.07 9.21 -9.42
N PRO A 343 37.97 9.65 -10.06
CA PRO A 343 37.50 9.07 -11.31
C PRO A 343 38.49 9.23 -12.47
N GLN A 344 39.42 10.19 -12.39
CA GLN A 344 40.47 10.40 -13.40
C GLN A 344 41.56 9.33 -13.38
N ARG A 345 41.61 8.50 -12.32
CA ARG A 345 42.62 7.45 -12.23
C ARG A 345 42.22 6.25 -13.11
N PRO A 346 43.13 5.72 -13.96
CA PRO A 346 42.79 4.64 -14.90
C PRO A 346 42.23 3.37 -14.24
N ASP A 347 42.72 3.03 -13.05
CA ASP A 347 42.24 1.89 -12.26
C ASP A 347 40.79 2.07 -11.80
N ILE A 348 40.41 3.29 -11.39
CA ILE A 348 39.06 3.60 -10.95
C ILE A 348 38.11 3.75 -12.14
N ASP A 349 38.56 4.38 -13.23
CA ASP A 349 37.79 4.51 -14.46
C ASP A 349 37.40 3.13 -15.03
N ALA A 350 38.35 2.19 -15.09
CA ALA A 350 38.07 0.82 -15.53
C ALA A 350 36.97 0.15 -14.70
N ILE A 351 37.02 0.28 -13.36
CA ILE A 351 35.99 -0.26 -12.45
C ILE A 351 34.63 0.40 -12.70
N LEU A 352 34.59 1.72 -12.85
CA LEU A 352 33.36 2.46 -13.13
C LEU A 352 32.73 2.03 -14.45
N ARG A 353 33.53 1.85 -15.50
CA ARG A 353 33.10 1.37 -16.81
C ARG A 353 32.55 -0.06 -16.73
N GLU A 354 33.23 -0.96 -16.04
CA GLU A 354 32.72 -2.33 -15.87
C GLU A 354 31.37 -2.34 -15.13
N ARG A 355 31.26 -1.57 -14.03
CA ARG A 355 30.08 -1.57 -13.17
C ARG A 355 28.88 -0.89 -13.78
N ILE A 356 29.04 0.14 -14.62
CA ILE A 356 27.89 0.76 -15.30
C ILE A 356 27.18 -0.21 -16.26
N HIS A 357 27.91 -1.08 -16.93
CA HIS A 357 27.35 -2.07 -17.87
C HIS A 357 26.77 -3.31 -17.18
N THR A 358 27.23 -3.63 -15.97
CA THR A 358 26.86 -4.87 -15.26
C THR A 358 25.98 -4.56 -14.05
N TRP A 359 26.59 -4.05 -12.98
CA TRP A 359 25.98 -3.92 -11.67
C TRP A 359 24.97 -2.78 -11.57
N TYR A 360 25.29 -1.57 -12.02
CA TYR A 360 24.40 -0.42 -11.85
C TYR A 360 23.10 -0.62 -12.63
N LEU A 361 23.20 -1.03 -13.90
CA LEU A 361 22.04 -1.38 -14.71
C LEU A 361 21.23 -2.52 -14.07
N GLY A 362 21.89 -3.60 -13.65
CA GLY A 362 21.22 -4.74 -13.02
C GLY A 362 20.44 -4.35 -11.76
N ILE A 363 21.05 -3.59 -10.85
CA ILE A 363 20.42 -3.12 -9.61
C ILE A 363 19.26 -2.17 -9.92
N THR A 364 19.42 -1.24 -10.85
CA THR A 364 18.35 -0.32 -11.27
C THR A 364 17.16 -1.08 -11.86
N VAL A 365 17.40 -2.02 -12.78
CA VAL A 365 16.35 -2.84 -13.40
C VAL A 365 15.62 -3.68 -12.36
N VAL A 366 16.35 -4.33 -11.45
CA VAL A 366 15.75 -5.11 -10.35
C VAL A 366 14.93 -4.20 -9.44
N GLY A 367 15.46 -3.03 -9.06
CA GLY A 367 14.75 -2.06 -8.22
C GLY A 367 13.43 -1.60 -8.87
N ILE A 368 13.45 -1.25 -10.16
CA ILE A 368 12.24 -0.89 -10.92
C ILE A 368 11.29 -2.09 -11.01
N ALA A 369 11.78 -3.29 -11.32
CA ALA A 369 10.94 -4.48 -11.46
C ALA A 369 10.22 -4.85 -10.15
N VAL A 370 10.91 -4.75 -9.00
CA VAL A 370 10.31 -4.96 -7.68
C VAL A 370 9.17 -3.94 -7.45
N GLN A 371 9.40 -2.68 -7.77
CA GLN A 371 8.46 -1.58 -7.53
C GLN A 371 7.30 -1.54 -8.55
N LEU A 372 7.52 -2.04 -9.77
CA LEU A 372 6.53 -2.04 -10.84
C LEU A 372 5.68 -3.31 -10.84
N VAL A 373 6.28 -4.47 -10.60
CA VAL A 373 5.62 -5.77 -10.79
C VAL A 373 5.30 -6.41 -9.45
N LEU A 374 6.28 -6.58 -8.57
CA LEU A 374 6.08 -7.37 -7.34
C LEU A 374 5.15 -6.65 -6.35
N VAL A 375 5.44 -5.38 -6.07
CA VAL A 375 4.66 -4.60 -5.10
C VAL A 375 3.23 -4.35 -5.60
N PRO A 376 3.01 -3.73 -6.79
CA PRO A 376 1.67 -3.53 -7.30
C PRO A 376 0.96 -4.84 -7.59
N GLY A 377 1.65 -5.83 -8.17
CA GLY A 377 1.09 -7.15 -8.44
C GLY A 377 0.55 -7.82 -7.18
N TYR A 378 1.32 -7.84 -6.09
CA TYR A 378 0.86 -8.38 -4.80
C TYR A 378 -0.36 -7.62 -4.27
N VAL A 379 -0.34 -6.29 -4.27
CA VAL A 379 -1.42 -5.45 -3.73
C VAL A 379 -2.70 -5.57 -4.55
N LEU A 380 -2.60 -5.42 -5.87
CA LEU A 380 -3.73 -5.53 -6.79
C LEU A 380 -4.35 -6.93 -6.74
N TRP A 381 -3.53 -7.96 -6.59
CA TRP A 381 -4.00 -9.32 -6.38
C TRP A 381 -4.70 -9.50 -5.02
N ARG A 382 -4.13 -8.94 -3.95
CA ARG A 382 -4.66 -9.06 -2.59
C ARG A 382 -6.02 -8.36 -2.40
N TYR A 383 -6.22 -7.23 -3.09
CA TYR A 383 -7.41 -6.37 -3.01
C TYR A 383 -8.19 -6.34 -4.33
N TRP A 384 -8.22 -7.46 -5.04
CA TRP A 384 -8.75 -7.53 -6.40
C TRP A 384 -10.21 -7.08 -6.54
N ASP A 385 -11.08 -7.36 -5.57
CA ASP A 385 -12.47 -6.92 -5.66
C ASP A 385 -12.59 -5.41 -5.43
N GLY A 386 -11.80 -4.85 -4.52
CA GLY A 386 -11.71 -3.39 -4.36
C GLY A 386 -11.21 -2.71 -5.64
N VAL A 387 -10.17 -3.28 -6.28
CA VAL A 387 -9.67 -2.81 -7.58
C VAL A 387 -10.77 -2.86 -8.65
N ARG A 388 -11.57 -3.93 -8.71
CA ARG A 388 -12.68 -4.04 -9.67
C ARG A 388 -13.75 -2.98 -9.45
N VAL A 389 -14.00 -2.59 -8.20
CA VAL A 389 -14.94 -1.52 -7.88
C VAL A 389 -14.43 -0.18 -8.36
N PHE A 390 -13.15 0.16 -8.11
CA PHE A 390 -12.60 1.46 -8.52
C PHE A 390 -12.35 1.59 -10.03
N VAL A 391 -11.89 0.51 -10.69
CA VAL A 391 -11.69 0.51 -12.14
C VAL A 391 -13.03 0.55 -12.89
N GLN A 392 -14.15 0.29 -12.19
CA GLN A 392 -15.51 0.37 -12.73
C GLN A 392 -15.68 -0.38 -14.05
N LYS A 393 -14.91 -1.46 -14.21
CA LYS A 393 -14.95 -2.27 -15.41
C LYS A 393 -16.33 -2.93 -15.46
N ASP A 394 -17.16 -2.43 -16.37
CA ASP A 394 -18.50 -2.96 -16.64
C ASP A 394 -18.40 -4.47 -16.94
N ASP A 395 -19.09 -5.22 -16.09
CA ASP A 395 -20.07 -6.22 -16.50
C ASP A 395 -19.56 -7.45 -17.27
N GLY A 396 -18.85 -8.30 -16.54
CA GLY A 396 -18.84 -9.74 -16.82
C GLY A 396 -18.01 -10.23 -18.01
N ARG A 397 -17.57 -9.36 -18.92
CA ARG A 397 -16.66 -9.68 -20.01
C ARG A 397 -15.44 -8.77 -19.96
N SER A 398 -14.49 -9.07 -19.09
CA SER A 398 -13.21 -8.37 -19.23
C SER A 398 -12.59 -8.78 -20.57
N ASN A 399 -12.19 -7.82 -21.40
CA ASN A 399 -11.33 -8.05 -22.57
C ASN A 399 -9.93 -8.60 -22.23
N LEU A 400 -9.73 -9.07 -20.99
CA LEU A 400 -8.54 -9.85 -20.67
C LEU A 400 -8.65 -11.16 -21.46
N PRO A 401 -7.64 -11.47 -22.26
CA PRO A 401 -7.63 -12.70 -23.05
C PRO A 401 -7.82 -13.91 -22.12
N ALA A 402 -8.51 -14.95 -22.59
CA ALA A 402 -8.91 -16.11 -21.79
C ALA A 402 -7.75 -16.75 -21.00
N TRP A 403 -6.52 -16.67 -21.52
CA TRP A 403 -5.33 -17.17 -20.83
C TRP A 403 -5.05 -16.43 -19.51
N ALA A 404 -5.29 -15.12 -19.44
CA ALA A 404 -5.09 -14.34 -18.23
C ALA A 404 -6.09 -14.75 -17.14
N TRP A 405 -7.32 -15.07 -17.53
CA TRP A 405 -8.31 -15.68 -16.62
C TRP A 405 -7.91 -17.08 -16.19
N GLY A 406 -7.36 -17.89 -17.11
CA GLY A 406 -6.80 -19.19 -16.79
C GLY A 406 -5.72 -19.10 -15.69
N LEU A 407 -4.82 -18.13 -15.82
CA LEU A 407 -3.78 -17.87 -14.82
C LEU A 407 -4.38 -17.39 -13.49
N ILE A 408 -5.25 -16.38 -13.52
CA ILE A 408 -5.89 -15.82 -12.32
C ILE A 408 -6.71 -16.88 -11.58
N SER A 409 -7.44 -17.73 -12.30
CA SER A 409 -8.27 -18.79 -11.70
C SER A 409 -7.42 -19.89 -11.07
N ARG A 410 -6.33 -20.31 -11.70
CA ARG A 410 -5.36 -21.27 -11.11
C ARG A 410 -4.75 -20.72 -9.83
N VAL A 411 -4.33 -19.46 -9.85
CA VAL A 411 -3.79 -18.79 -8.66
C VAL A 411 -4.84 -18.69 -7.55
N ARG A 412 -6.11 -18.39 -7.87
CA ARG A 412 -7.21 -18.39 -6.89
C ARG A 412 -7.47 -19.76 -6.29
N LYS A 413 -7.44 -20.83 -7.11
CA LYS A 413 -7.55 -22.21 -6.61
C LYS A 413 -6.42 -22.53 -5.62
N LEU A 414 -5.19 -22.15 -5.96
CA LEU A 414 -4.02 -22.30 -5.08
C LEU A 414 -4.19 -21.52 -3.76
N GLN A 415 -4.67 -20.27 -3.81
CA GLN A 415 -4.97 -19.50 -2.60
C GLN A 415 -6.05 -20.15 -1.74
N ALA A 416 -7.14 -20.62 -2.35
CA ALA A 416 -8.20 -21.30 -1.62
C ALA A 416 -7.66 -22.54 -0.93
N LEU A 417 -6.77 -23.30 -1.59
CA LEU A 417 -6.06 -24.43 -1.00
C LEU A 417 -5.18 -23.99 0.17
N VAL A 418 -4.32 -22.99 -0.01
CA VAL A 418 -3.46 -22.44 1.06
C VAL A 418 -4.28 -21.93 2.25
N ARG A 419 -5.42 -21.27 2.00
CA ARG A 419 -6.35 -20.83 3.06
C ARG A 419 -6.96 -22.02 3.80
N ARG A 420 -7.40 -23.07 3.10
CA ARG A 420 -7.91 -24.31 3.73
C ARG A 420 -6.84 -24.98 4.58
N VAL A 421 -5.62 -25.13 4.06
CA VAL A 421 -4.47 -25.69 4.79
C VAL A 421 -4.17 -24.87 6.03
N ARG A 422 -4.09 -23.54 5.91
CA ARG A 422 -3.85 -22.63 7.05
C ARG A 422 -4.96 -22.70 8.10
N MET A 423 -6.23 -22.80 7.68
CA MET A 423 -7.37 -22.95 8.58
C MET A 423 -7.36 -24.31 9.29
N SER A 424 -7.00 -25.39 8.59
CA SER A 424 -6.81 -26.72 9.17
C SER A 424 -5.70 -26.70 10.23
N PHE A 425 -4.56 -26.08 9.91
CA PHE A 425 -3.43 -25.94 10.84
C PHE A 425 -3.82 -25.12 12.08
N ARG A 426 -4.58 -24.03 11.92
CA ARG A 426 -5.11 -23.24 13.04
C ARG A 426 -6.09 -24.03 13.91
N ARG A 427 -6.98 -24.82 13.31
CA ARG A 427 -7.91 -25.70 14.04
C ARG A 427 -7.13 -26.75 14.85
N ARG A 428 -6.15 -27.43 14.25
CA ARG A 428 -5.26 -28.39 14.94
C ARG A 428 -4.50 -27.74 16.10
N ARG A 429 -3.92 -26.54 15.89
CA ARG A 429 -3.20 -25.81 16.95
C ARG A 429 -4.11 -25.40 18.11
N ARG A 430 -5.37 -25.03 17.84
CA ARG A 430 -6.36 -24.74 18.90
C ARG A 430 -6.75 -26.00 19.68
N LEU A 431 -6.90 -27.14 19.00
CA LEU A 431 -7.16 -28.43 19.66
C LEU A 431 -5.98 -28.87 20.54
N LEU A 432 -4.75 -28.75 20.04
CA LEU A 432 -3.55 -29.04 20.83
C LEU A 432 -3.45 -28.15 22.07
N ARG A 433 -3.71 -26.84 21.93
CA ARG A 433 -3.76 -25.90 23.08
C ARG A 433 -4.86 -26.23 24.09
N ARG A 434 -6.01 -26.74 23.64
CA ARG A 434 -7.08 -27.20 24.54
C ARG A 434 -6.66 -28.48 25.27
N LYS A 435 -6.07 -29.45 24.57
CA LYS A 435 -5.55 -30.69 25.18
C LYS A 435 -4.46 -30.39 26.21
N THR A 436 -3.48 -29.54 25.91
CA THR A 436 -2.45 -29.18 26.89
C THR A 436 -2.99 -28.42 28.08
N ARG A 437 -4.00 -27.56 27.90
CA ARG A 437 -4.68 -26.90 29.05
C ARG A 437 -5.46 -27.90 29.92
N MET A 438 -6.13 -28.89 29.33
CA MET A 438 -6.82 -29.93 30.08
C MET A 438 -5.85 -30.81 30.86
N ILE A 439 -4.73 -31.22 30.24
CA ILE A 439 -3.68 -31.99 30.93
C ILE A 439 -3.08 -31.15 32.07
N GLY A 440 -2.77 -29.87 31.83
CA GLY A 440 -2.26 -28.98 32.87
C GLY A 440 -3.24 -28.79 34.03
N ALA A 441 -4.55 -28.68 33.75
CA ALA A 441 -5.59 -28.58 34.79
C ALA A 441 -5.71 -29.89 35.60
N GLN A 442 -5.68 -31.05 34.95
CA GLN A 442 -5.70 -32.36 35.62
C GLN A 442 -4.49 -32.58 36.53
N VAL A 443 -3.31 -32.08 36.14
CA VAL A 443 -2.09 -32.13 36.96
C VAL A 443 -2.20 -31.20 38.17
N LEU A 444 -2.79 -30.01 38.01
CA LEU A 444 -2.97 -29.04 39.10
C LEU A 444 -4.06 -29.45 40.11
N GLU A 445 -5.09 -30.20 39.70
CA GLU A 445 -6.15 -30.69 40.58
C GLU A 445 -5.73 -31.85 41.50
N GLY A 446 -4.46 -32.27 41.49
CA GLY A 446 -3.94 -33.19 42.51
C GLY A 446 -4.56 -34.60 42.47
N ARG A 447 -5.08 -35.05 41.32
CA ARG A 447 -5.42 -36.47 41.10
C ARG A 447 -4.12 -37.26 40.96
N ASP A 448 -3.70 -37.84 42.08
CA ASP A 448 -2.68 -38.89 42.25
C ASP A 448 -1.42 -38.77 41.38
N ALA A 449 -0.41 -38.10 41.94
CA ALA A 449 0.95 -38.00 41.40
C ALA A 449 1.65 -39.36 41.16
N GLY A 450 1.04 -40.49 41.58
CA GLY A 450 1.61 -41.83 41.47
C GLY A 450 1.61 -42.45 40.06
N ASN A 451 0.87 -41.90 39.09
CA ASN A 451 0.75 -42.52 37.75
C ASN A 451 0.99 -41.55 36.57
N VAL A 452 1.55 -40.36 36.84
CA VAL A 452 1.74 -39.31 35.81
C VAL A 452 2.88 -39.66 34.85
N GLY A 453 3.89 -40.42 35.32
CA GLY A 453 5.03 -40.85 34.49
C GLY A 453 4.61 -41.70 33.28
N GLY A 454 3.75 -42.71 33.49
CA GLY A 454 3.29 -43.59 32.43
C GLY A 454 2.44 -42.88 31.38
N VAL A 455 1.58 -41.95 31.80
CA VAL A 455 0.72 -41.20 30.87
C VAL A 455 1.53 -40.24 30.00
N LEU A 456 2.58 -39.61 30.55
CA LEU A 456 3.44 -38.71 29.78
C LEU A 456 4.27 -39.46 28.74
N GLU A 457 4.82 -40.62 29.11
CA GLU A 457 5.64 -41.45 28.23
C GLU A 457 4.81 -42.07 27.10
N THR A 458 3.61 -42.57 27.41
CA THR A 458 2.66 -43.06 26.40
C THR A 458 2.19 -41.92 25.47
N GLY A 459 2.01 -40.72 26.02
CA GLY A 459 1.69 -39.52 25.24
C GLY A 459 2.79 -39.11 24.26
N LEU A 460 4.06 -39.16 24.68
CA LEU A 460 5.22 -38.86 23.84
C LEU A 460 5.43 -39.90 22.75
N GLN A 461 5.26 -41.20 23.04
CA GLN A 461 5.35 -42.27 22.04
C GLN A 461 4.24 -42.15 20.97
N ASN A 462 3.01 -41.81 21.38
CA ASN A 462 1.91 -41.60 20.44
C ASN A 462 2.10 -40.34 19.59
N ALA A 463 2.68 -39.27 20.15
CA ALA A 463 3.03 -38.08 19.39
C ALA A 463 4.14 -38.35 18.35
N ALA A 464 5.13 -39.17 18.69
CA ALA A 464 6.18 -39.58 17.77
C ALA A 464 5.63 -40.42 16.60
N LYS A 465 4.72 -41.38 16.86
CA LYS A 465 4.05 -42.17 15.81
C LYS A 465 3.18 -41.32 14.88
N LEU A 466 2.49 -40.31 15.40
CA LEU A 466 1.68 -39.38 14.60
C LEU A 466 2.53 -38.46 13.71
N ASN A 467 3.77 -38.19 14.11
CA ASN A 467 4.68 -37.39 13.29
C ASN A 467 5.30 -38.21 12.15
N ALA A 468 5.61 -39.49 12.40
CA ALA A 468 6.14 -40.41 11.38
C ALA A 468 5.11 -40.66 10.25
N THR A 469 3.85 -40.95 10.59
CA THR A 469 2.77 -41.20 9.61
C THR A 469 2.33 -39.98 8.80
N HIS A 470 2.75 -38.76 9.20
CA HIS A 470 2.44 -37.53 8.47
C HIS A 470 3.52 -37.19 7.43
N VAL A 471 4.76 -37.62 7.63
CA VAL A 471 5.84 -37.45 6.64
C VAL A 471 5.56 -38.29 5.39
N ASP A 472 5.05 -39.52 5.57
CA ASP A 472 4.75 -40.42 4.46
C ASP A 472 3.57 -39.91 3.59
N ASN A 473 2.55 -39.29 4.19
CA ASN A 473 1.36 -38.78 3.49
C ASN A 473 1.54 -37.41 2.81
N VAL A 474 2.71 -36.78 2.93
CA VAL A 474 3.02 -35.48 2.30
C VAL A 474 3.96 -35.66 1.09
N GLN A 475 4.49 -36.87 0.89
CA GLN A 475 5.26 -37.25 -0.30
C GLN A 475 4.37 -37.73 -1.47
N ASP A 476 3.08 -38.02 -1.20
CA ASP A 476 2.02 -38.24 -2.20
C ASP A 476 1.19 -36.96 -2.43
#